data_AF-A0A9Q4Y1A2-F1
#
_entry.id   AF-A0A9Q4Y1A2-F1
#
_cell.length_a   1.000
_cell.length_b   1.000
_cell.length_c   1.000
_cell.angle_alpha   90.00
_cell.angle_beta   90.00
_cell.angle_gamma   90.00
#
_symmetry.space_group_name_H-M   'P 1'
#
loop_
_entity.id
_entity.type
_entity.pdbx_description
1 polymer ?
#
loop_
_entity_poly.entity_id
_entity_poly.type
_entity_poly.pdbx_seq_one_letter_code
_entity_poly.pdbx_strand_id
1 'polypeptide(L)' 'MIKQQYIKDEFLFIEYDNGASVKVPFETEPKEVIPELPKNPLLELKKENKELKQQLEQCQQSIVELTALANTVTVPKV' A
#
# COMPACT_ATOMS: atom_id res chain seq x y z
N MET A 1 -7.07 -16.80 50.58
CA MET A 1 -6.09 -16.01 49.80
C MET A 1 -6.43 -16.20 48.32
N ILE A 2 -5.69 -15.55 47.41
CA ILE A 2 -5.82 -15.81 45.96
C ILE A 2 -5.07 -17.10 45.67
N LYS A 3 -5.74 -18.05 45.04
CA LYS A 3 -5.19 -19.33 44.61
C LYS A 3 -4.50 -19.20 43.27
N GLN A 4 -5.16 -18.57 42.31
CA GLN A 4 -4.68 -18.46 40.93
C GLN A 4 -5.23 -17.19 40.25
N GLN A 5 -4.42 -16.61 39.38
CA GLN A 5 -4.83 -15.52 38.49
C GLN A 5 -4.32 -15.78 37.07
N TYR A 6 -5.15 -15.52 36.06
CA TYR A 6 -4.76 -15.64 34.65
C TYR A 6 -5.58 -14.70 33.77
N ILE A 7 -5.01 -14.31 32.63
CA ILE A 7 -5.67 -13.47 31.63
C ILE A 7 -6.09 -14.37 30.47
N LYS A 8 -7.37 -14.28 30.07
CA LYS A 8 -7.91 -14.99 28.92
C LYS A 8 -9.01 -14.15 28.26
N ASP A 9 -8.96 -14.05 26.94
CA ASP A 9 -9.99 -13.39 26.12
C ASP A 9 -10.38 -11.98 26.61
N GLU A 10 -9.40 -11.13 26.93
CA GLU A 10 -9.60 -9.75 27.46
C GLU A 10 -10.23 -9.68 28.87
N PHE A 11 -10.18 -10.77 29.63
CA PHE A 11 -10.60 -10.80 31.03
C PHE A 11 -9.50 -11.32 31.94
N LEU A 12 -9.38 -10.71 33.12
CA LEU A 12 -8.61 -11.24 34.24
C LEU A 12 -9.53 -12.12 35.09
N PHE A 13 -9.12 -13.37 35.25
CA PHE A 13 -9.77 -14.35 36.11
C PHE A 13 -8.99 -14.47 37.41
N ILE A 14 -9.68 -14.35 38.54
CA ILE A 14 -9.11 -14.49 39.89
C ILE A 14 -9.87 -15.60 40.61
N GLU A 15 -9.17 -16.66 41.00
CA GLU A 15 -9.68 -17.78 41.79
C GLU A 15 -9.18 -17.68 43.23
N TYR A 16 -10.08 -17.77 44.20
CA TYR A 16 -9.78 -17.74 45.63
C TYR A 16 -9.78 -19.15 46.22
N ASP A 17 -9.03 -19.37 47.30
CA ASP A 17 -8.93 -20.69 47.94
C ASP A 17 -10.27 -21.24 48.46
N ASN A 18 -11.24 -20.36 48.71
CA ASN A 18 -12.59 -20.73 49.17
C ASN A 18 -13.52 -21.16 48.01
N GLY A 19 -13.01 -21.26 46.79
CA GLY A 19 -13.78 -21.66 45.60
C GLY A 19 -14.53 -20.51 44.93
N ALA A 20 -14.46 -19.28 45.44
CA ALA A 20 -15.01 -18.12 44.75
C ALA A 20 -14.14 -17.77 43.54
N SER A 21 -14.76 -17.31 42.45
CA SER A 21 -14.07 -16.79 41.27
C SER A 21 -14.64 -15.43 40.86
N VAL A 22 -13.76 -14.54 40.42
CA VAL A 22 -14.11 -13.21 39.93
C VAL A 22 -13.55 -13.05 38.51
N LYS A 23 -14.40 -12.51 37.62
CA LYS A 23 -14.05 -12.17 36.24
C LYS A 23 -14.13 -10.65 36.10
N VAL A 24 -13.01 -10.00 35.83
CA VAL A 24 -12.97 -8.55 35.54
C VAL A 24 -12.50 -8.31 34.11
N PRO A 25 -13.08 -7.33 33.39
CA PRO A 25 -12.54 -6.87 32.11
C PRO A 25 -11.08 -6.46 32.31
N PHE A 26 -10.18 -6.99 31.49
CA PHE A 26 -8.79 -6.57 31.45
C PHE A 26 -8.67 -5.49 30.38
N GLU A 27 -8.51 -4.24 30.80
CA GLU A 27 -8.29 -3.14 29.86
C GLU A 27 -6.93 -3.34 29.18
N THR A 28 -6.95 -3.84 27.95
CA THR A 28 -5.81 -3.74 27.05
C THR A 28 -5.69 -2.30 26.61
N GLU A 29 -4.52 -1.69 26.79
CA GLU A 29 -4.23 -0.37 26.23
C GLU A 29 -4.61 -0.35 24.74
N PRO A 30 -5.32 0.69 24.28
CA PRO A 30 -5.67 0.81 22.87
C PRO A 30 -4.36 0.85 22.07
N LYS A 31 -4.18 -0.12 21.17
CA LYS A 31 -3.08 -0.09 20.22
C LYS A 31 -3.19 1.21 19.42
N GLU A 32 -2.21 2.10 19.55
CA GLU A 32 -2.09 3.27 18.69
C GLU A 32 -1.95 2.80 17.24
N VAL A 33 -3.06 2.83 16.49
CA VAL A 33 -3.04 2.60 15.06
C VAL A 33 -2.65 3.94 14.44
N ILE A 34 -1.37 4.11 14.10
CA ILE A 34 -0.91 5.26 13.32
C ILE A 34 -1.60 5.16 11.95
N PRO A 35 -2.46 6.11 11.57
CA PRO A 35 -3.07 6.12 10.25
C PRO A 35 -1.96 6.21 9.20
N GLU A 36 -2.03 5.42 8.14
CA GLU A 36 -1.07 5.54 7.04
C GLU A 36 -1.13 6.96 6.46
N LEU A 37 0.05 7.58 6.31
CA LEU A 37 0.16 8.90 5.69
C LEU A 37 -0.37 8.84 4.25
N PRO A 38 -1.18 9.83 3.82
CA PRO A 38 -1.64 9.88 2.45
C PRO A 38 -0.44 9.99 1.49
N LYS A 39 -0.56 9.37 0.31
CA LYS A 39 0.48 9.42 -0.72
C LYS A 39 0.77 10.86 -1.10
N ASN A 40 2.04 11.18 -1.30
CA ASN A 40 2.48 12.52 -1.69
C ASN A 40 2.09 12.79 -3.15
N PRO A 41 1.16 13.73 -3.43
CA PRO A 41 0.67 13.99 -4.79
C PRO A 41 1.79 14.45 -5.73
N LEU A 42 2.82 15.15 -5.22
CA LEU A 42 3.95 15.62 -6.02
C LEU A 42 4.82 14.46 -6.51
N LEU A 43 4.93 13.37 -5.73
CA LEU A 43 5.67 12.18 -6.15
C LEU A 43 4.92 11.43 -7.24
N GLU A 44 3.60 11.31 -7.11
CA GLU A 44 2.75 10.68 -8.12
C GLU A 44 2.78 11.46 -9.44
N LEU A 45 2.62 12.78 -9.39
CA LEU A 45 2.71 13.65 -10.57
C LEU A 45 4.09 13.60 -11.25
N LYS A 46 5.17 13.49 -10.47
CA LYS A 46 6.53 13.34 -11.03
C LYS A 46 6.70 12.00 -11.77
N LYS A 47 6.14 10.93 -11.21
CA LYS A 47 6.18 9.60 -11.83
C LYS A 47 5.41 9.61 -13.16
N GLU A 48 4.19 10.15 -13.15
CA GLU A 48 3.35 10.27 -14.33
C GLU A 48 4.01 11.15 -15.41
N ASN A 49 4.59 12.29 -15.03
CA ASN A 49 5.35 13.14 -15.97
C ASN A 49 6.53 12.40 -16.62
N LYS A 50 7.23 11.55 -15.86
CA LYS A 50 8.35 10.77 -16.41
C LYS A 50 7.85 9.75 -17.44
N GLU A 51 6.75 9.08 -17.14
CA GLU A 51 6.14 8.10 -18.03
C GLU A 51 5.63 8.74 -19.32
N LEU A 52 4.94 9.89 -19.21
CA LEU A 52 4.47 10.65 -20.37
C LEU A 52 5.61 11.12 -21.27
N LYS A 53 6.74 11.57 -20.69
CA LYS A 53 7.93 11.95 -21.48
C LYS A 53 8.50 10.77 -22.27
N GLN A 54 8.58 9.60 -21.65
CA GLN A 54 9.09 8.40 -22.31
C GLN A 54 8.17 7.96 -23.46
N GLN A 55 6.85 8.00 -23.26
CA GLN A 55 5.88 7.71 -24.32
C GLN A 55 5.97 8.71 -25.47
N LEU A 56 6.17 9.99 -25.16
CA LEU A 56 6.34 11.04 -26.17
C LEU A 56 7.58 10.80 -27.03
N GLU A 57 8.72 10.48 -26.42
CA GLU A 57 9.97 10.18 -27.13
C GLU A 57 9.81 8.96 -28.05
N GLN A 58 9.16 7.89 -27.57
CA GLN A 58 8.87 6.70 -28.38
C GLN A 58 7.97 7.03 -29.56
N CYS A 59 6.91 7.81 -29.33
CA CYS A 59 6.00 8.22 -30.39
C CYS A 59 6.71 9.07 -31.46
N GLN A 60 7.56 10.00 -31.05
CA GLN A 60 8.37 10.80 -31.97
C GLN A 60 9.31 9.93 -32.81
N GLN A 61 9.97 8.93 -32.21
CA GLN A 61 10.82 7.99 -32.94
C GLN A 61 10.01 7.18 -33.96
N SER A 62 8.85 6.65 -33.57
CA SER A 62 7.98 5.91 -34.50
C SER A 62 7.48 6.79 -35.66
N ILE A 63 7.18 8.06 -35.42
CA ILE A 63 6.80 9.00 -36.51
C ILE A 63 7.96 9.19 -37.47
N VAL A 64 9.19 9.36 -36.97
CA VAL A 64 10.39 9.50 -37.81
C VAL A 64 10.60 8.24 -38.67
N GLU A 65 10.48 7.05 -38.08
CA GLU A 65 10.60 5.78 -38.80
C GLU A 65 9.53 5.61 -39.88
N LEU A 66 8.26 5.88 -39.56
CA LEU A 66 7.15 5.82 -40.52
C LEU A 66 7.33 6.82 -41.66
N THR A 67 7.81 8.02 -41.37
CA THR A 67 8.07 9.05 -42.38
C THR A 67 9.22 8.64 -43.30
N ALA A 68 10.28 8.03 -42.74
CA ALA A 68 11.39 7.51 -43.53
C ALA A 68 10.94 6.37 -44.45
N LEU A 69 10.10 5.45 -43.98
CA LEU A 69 9.52 4.37 -44.78
C LEU A 69 8.60 4.88 -45.89
N ALA A 70 7.78 5.90 -45.63
CA ALA A 70 6.93 6.50 -46.66
C ALA A 70 7.75 7.08 -47.82
N ASN A 71 8.90 7.69 -47.52
CA ASN A 71 9.78 8.29 -48.53
C ASN A 71 10.54 7.25 -49.38
N THR A 72 10.79 6.04 -48.86
CA THR A 72 11.48 4.98 -49.61
C THR A 72 10.54 4.19 -50.53
N VAL A 73 9.24 4.11 -50.22
CA VAL A 73 8.25 3.38 -51.04
C VAL A 73 7.83 4.16 -52.30
N THR A 74 8.00 5.49 -52.33
CA THR A 74 7.57 6.34 -53.46
C THR A 74 8.46 6.33 -54.71
N VAL A 75 9.50 5.50 -54.80
CA VAL A 75 10.32 5.38 -56.02
C VAL A 75 10.46 3.92 -56.47
N PRO A 76 9.53 3.48 -57.35
CA PRO A 76 9.94 2.83 -58.57
C PRO A 76 9.35 3.63 -59.75
N LYS A 77 10.16 4.52 -60.33
CA LYS A 77 9.89 5.01 -61.68
C LYS A 77 10.23 3.87 -62.65
N VAL A 78 9.18 3.26 -63.23
CA VAL A 78 9.26 2.51 -64.49
C VAL A 78 9.23 3.51 -65.64
#